data_AF-A0A2G5TWN0-F1
#
_entry.id   AF-A0A2G5TWN0-F1
#
_cell.length_a   1.000
_cell.length_b   1.000
_cell.length_c   1.000
_cell.angle_alpha   90.00
_cell.angle_beta   90.00
_cell.angle_gamma   90.00
#
_symmetry.space_group_name_H-M   'P 1'
#
loop_
_entity.id
_entity.type
_entity.pdbx_description
1 polymer ?
#
loop_
_entity_poly.entity_id
_entity_poly.type
_entity_poly.pdbx_seq_one_letter_code
_entity_poly.pdbx_strand_id
1 'polypeptide(L)'
;MTTIQIDLFLTTKVEILLFGKKPDDDINLIISITEKNIAFKSFYHFTDDIEESRQFPNTDGPFLALQIAADEEGFIIRALGTGWVKRYDHRLPLSNIQYLVITGSYIQNVIIDQEEEPEEQQDEDEQMYEQNEDIEHETNENDY
;
A
#
# COMPACT_ATOMS: atom_id res chain seq x y z
N MET A 1 1.55 1.25 5.53
CA MET A 1 1.36 0.78 4.14
C MET A 1 0.01 0.05 4.00
N THR A 2 -0.76 0.31 2.94
CA THR A 2 -2.00 -0.45 2.67
C THR A 2 -1.72 -1.64 1.76
N THR A 3 -2.26 -2.80 2.10
CA THR A 3 -2.16 -4.03 1.32
C THR A 3 -3.54 -4.63 1.07
N ILE A 4 -3.72 -5.20 -0.11
CA ILE A 4 -4.91 -5.91 -0.54
C ILE A 4 -4.48 -7.33 -0.89
N GLN A 5 -4.96 -8.33 -0.18
CA GLN A 5 -4.82 -9.73 -0.54
C GLN A 5 -6.13 -10.23 -1.18
N ILE A 6 -6.00 -10.93 -2.31
CA ILE A 6 -7.11 -11.48 -3.07
C ILE A 6 -6.81 -12.96 -3.32
N ASP A 7 -7.64 -13.82 -2.75
CA ASP A 7 -7.58 -15.26 -3.01
C ASP A 7 -8.68 -15.61 -4.01
N LEU A 8 -8.29 -16.18 -5.16
CA LEU A 8 -9.21 -16.48 -6.25
C LEU A 8 -8.84 -17.78 -6.96
N PHE A 9 -9.80 -18.37 -7.66
CA PHE A 9 -9.57 -19.48 -8.56
C PHE A 9 -9.63 -18.97 -9.99
N LEU A 10 -8.52 -19.00 -10.73
CA LEU A 10 -8.41 -18.67 -12.15
C LEU A 10 -9.11 -19.74 -13.01
N THR A 11 -10.32 -19.42 -13.45
CA THR A 11 -11.13 -20.21 -14.39
C THR A 11 -11.38 -19.46 -15.70
N THR A 12 -11.30 -18.13 -15.64
CA THR A 12 -11.42 -17.21 -16.76
C THR A 12 -10.42 -16.07 -16.60
N LYS A 13 -10.42 -15.13 -17.55
CA LYS A 13 -9.78 -13.82 -17.35
C LYS A 13 -10.35 -13.15 -16.09
N VAL A 14 -9.45 -12.53 -15.32
CA VAL A 14 -9.77 -11.69 -14.16
C VAL A 14 -9.33 -10.26 -14.46
N GLU A 15 -10.13 -9.29 -14.04
CA GLU A 15 -9.76 -7.87 -14.04
C GLU A 15 -9.87 -7.34 -12.61
N ILE A 16 -8.81 -6.71 -12.12
CA ILE A 16 -8.77 -6.01 -10.84
C ILE A 16 -8.53 -4.53 -11.13
N LEU A 17 -9.43 -3.67 -10.65
CA LEU A 17 -9.38 -2.24 -10.88
C LEU A 17 -9.30 -1.50 -9.55
N LEU A 18 -8.35 -0.57 -9.45
CA LEU A 18 -8.25 0.42 -8.39
C LEU A 18 -8.49 1.80 -8.97
N PHE A 19 -9.49 2.51 -8.48
CA PHE A 19 -9.85 3.84 -8.99
C PHE A 19 -10.46 4.73 -7.90
N GLY A 20 -10.56 6.01 -8.22
CA GLY A 20 -11.15 7.02 -7.34
C GLY A 20 -12.66 7.15 -7.44
N LYS A 21 -13.19 8.36 -7.27
CA LYS A 21 -14.63 8.58 -7.07
C LYS A 21 -15.56 8.00 -8.15
N LYS A 22 -15.10 7.87 -9.39
CA LYS A 22 -15.88 7.31 -10.50
C LYS A 22 -15.00 6.48 -11.43
N PRO A 23 -15.47 5.31 -11.90
CA PRO A 23 -14.72 4.48 -12.85
C PRO A 23 -14.61 5.12 -14.24
N ASP A 24 -15.44 6.13 -14.54
CA ASP A 24 -15.52 6.76 -15.86
C ASP A 24 -14.48 7.87 -16.12
N ASP A 25 -13.77 8.33 -15.08
CA ASP A 25 -12.80 9.43 -15.21
C ASP A 25 -11.37 8.89 -15.32
N ASP A 26 -10.83 8.31 -14.24
CA ASP A 26 -9.45 7.83 -14.18
C ASP A 26 -9.35 6.54 -13.35
N ILE A 27 -8.57 5.56 -13.83
CA ILE A 27 -8.28 4.29 -13.16
C ILE A 27 -6.77 4.21 -12.88
N ASN A 28 -6.42 4.20 -11.59
CA ASN A 28 -5.04 4.17 -11.10
C ASN A 28 -4.30 2.88 -11.45
N LEU A 29 -5.01 1.75 -11.45
CA LEU A 29 -4.43 0.46 -11.76
C LEU A 29 -5.50 -0.47 -12.31
N ILE A 30 -5.24 -1.03 -13.48
CA ILE A 30 -5.95 -2.15 -14.08
C ILE A 30 -4.96 -3.31 -14.11
N ILE A 31 -5.33 -4.43 -13.48
CA ILE A 31 -4.60 -5.70 -13.55
C ILE A 31 -5.47 -6.71 -14.28
N SER A 32 -5.02 -7.12 -15.46
CA SER A 32 -5.70 -8.14 -16.26
C SER A 32 -4.93 -9.45 -16.18
N ILE A 33 -5.53 -10.48 -15.60
CA ILE A 33 -4.89 -11.79 -15.38
C ILE A 33 -5.56 -12.85 -16.25
N THR A 34 -4.73 -13.68 -16.89
CA THR A 34 -5.11 -14.90 -17.61
C THR A 34 -4.23 -16.05 -17.11
N GLU A 35 -4.49 -17.28 -17.57
CA GLU A 35 -3.69 -18.45 -17.19
C GLU A 35 -2.18 -18.30 -17.50
N LYS A 36 -1.80 -17.46 -18.47
CA LYS A 36 -0.42 -17.37 -18.96
C LYS A 36 0.21 -15.99 -18.83
N ASN A 37 -0.60 -14.95 -18.72
CA ASN A 37 -0.15 -13.57 -18.77
C ASN A 37 -0.88 -12.71 -17.76
N ILE A 38 -0.15 -11.70 -17.28
CA ILE A 38 -0.66 -10.60 -16.48
C ILE A 38 -0.26 -9.29 -17.13
N ALA A 39 -1.21 -8.38 -17.24
CA ALA A 39 -1.03 -7.05 -17.83
C ALA A 39 -1.40 -5.98 -16.80
N PHE A 40 -0.68 -4.86 -16.86
CA PHE A 40 -0.86 -3.70 -16.01
C PHE A 40 -1.00 -2.46 -16.86
N LYS A 41 -2.01 -1.63 -16.57
CA LYS A 41 -2.14 -0.31 -17.19
C LYS A 41 -2.91 0.63 -16.27
N SER A 42 -2.84 1.91 -16.59
CA SER A 42 -3.74 2.94 -16.05
C SER A 42 -4.68 3.39 -17.16
N PHE A 43 -5.79 4.00 -16.81
CA PHE A 43 -6.67 4.70 -17.74
C PHE A 43 -6.82 6.13 -17.27
N TYR A 44 -6.44 7.11 -18.08
CA TYR A 44 -6.57 8.51 -17.72
C TYR A 44 -6.71 9.39 -18.94
N HIS A 45 -7.38 10.54 -18.80
CA HIS A 45 -7.72 11.42 -19.93
C HIS A 45 -8.43 10.70 -21.09
N PHE A 46 -9.35 9.77 -20.77
CA PHE A 46 -10.12 8.99 -21.73
C PHE A 46 -9.29 8.10 -22.68
N THR A 47 -8.06 7.74 -22.30
CA THR A 47 -7.20 6.83 -23.06
C THR A 47 -6.53 5.80 -22.14
N ASP A 48 -6.24 4.64 -22.70
CA ASP A 48 -5.34 3.68 -22.06
C ASP A 48 -3.91 4.24 -22.03
N ASP A 49 -3.23 4.01 -20.92
CA ASP A 49 -1.77 4.18 -20.80
C ASP A 49 -1.02 3.03 -21.51
N ILE A 50 0.31 3.12 -21.52
CA ILE A 50 1.18 2.04 -21.99
C ILE A 50 0.98 0.79 -21.12
N GLU A 51 0.55 -0.30 -21.76
CA GLU A 51 0.41 -1.60 -21.11
C GLU A 51 1.78 -2.22 -20.82
N GLU A 52 1.98 -2.64 -19.58
CA GLU A 52 3.12 -3.44 -19.16
C GLU A 52 2.68 -4.90 -18.96
N SER A 53 3.15 -5.79 -19.82
CA SER A 53 2.78 -7.21 -19.80
C SER A 53 3.94 -8.11 -19.35
N ARG A 54 3.62 -9.18 -18.62
CA ARG A 54 4.55 -10.22 -18.15
C ARG A 54 3.91 -11.60 -18.24
N GLN A 55 4.75 -12.62 -18.42
CA GLN A 55 4.32 -14.00 -18.22
C GLN A 55 3.93 -14.18 -16.75
N PHE A 56 2.74 -14.73 -16.54
CA PHE A 56 2.24 -15.04 -15.21
C PHE A 56 2.90 -16.34 -14.71
N PRO A 57 3.21 -16.47 -13.41
CA PRO A 57 3.87 -17.69 -12.94
C PRO A 57 2.92 -18.87 -13.13
N ASN A 58 3.48 -20.01 -13.53
CA ASN A 58 2.71 -21.26 -13.55
C ASN A 58 2.35 -21.61 -12.10
N THR A 59 1.06 -21.57 -11.77
CA THR A 59 0.55 -22.05 -10.49
C THR A 59 0.20 -23.53 -10.61
N ASP A 60 0.46 -24.31 -9.56
CA ASP A 60 0.01 -25.70 -9.49
C ASP A 60 -1.50 -25.72 -9.25
N GLY A 61 -2.26 -25.63 -10.35
CA GLY A 61 -3.71 -25.56 -10.36
C GLY A 61 -4.26 -24.14 -10.42
N PRO A 62 -5.60 -24.00 -10.35
CA PRO A 62 -6.30 -22.74 -10.62
C PRO A 62 -6.23 -21.75 -9.44
N PHE A 63 -5.81 -22.16 -8.25
CA PHE A 63 -5.78 -21.27 -7.09
C PHE A 63 -4.66 -20.23 -7.21
N LEU A 64 -5.00 -18.97 -6.97
CA LEU A 64 -4.10 -17.83 -6.97
C LEU A 64 -4.36 -16.98 -5.71
N ALA A 65 -3.30 -16.76 -4.93
CA ALA A 65 -3.26 -15.74 -3.89
C ALA A 65 -2.43 -14.55 -4.40
N LEU A 66 -3.09 -13.42 -4.65
CA LEU A 66 -2.47 -12.20 -5.13
C LEU A 66 -2.43 -11.16 -4.00
N GLN A 67 -1.28 -10.52 -3.82
CA GLN A 67 -1.15 -9.36 -2.93
C GLN A 67 -0.80 -8.12 -3.75
N ILE A 68 -1.49 -7.02 -3.46
CA ILE A 68 -1.23 -5.69 -4.02
C ILE A 68 -0.91 -4.78 -2.83
N ALA A 69 0.33 -4.33 -2.73
CA ALA A 69 0.74 -3.29 -1.78
C ALA A 69 0.98 -1.98 -2.53
N ALA A 70 0.75 -0.85 -1.87
CA ALA A 70 1.07 0.46 -2.42
C ALA A 70 2.02 1.21 -1.50
N ASP A 71 3.13 1.70 -2.06
CA ASP A 71 4.09 2.58 -1.41
C ASP A 71 4.17 3.93 -2.14
N GLU A 72 5.12 4.79 -1.75
CA GLU A 72 5.31 6.12 -2.38
C GLU A 72 5.77 6.04 -3.84
N GLU A 73 6.43 4.96 -4.25
CA GLU A 73 7.04 4.80 -5.57
C GLU A 73 6.10 4.07 -6.55
N GLY A 74 5.20 3.21 -6.06
CA GLY A 74 4.27 2.49 -6.92
C GLY A 74 3.45 1.42 -6.21
N PHE A 75 2.89 0.52 -7.03
CA PHE A 75 2.26 -0.70 -6.59
C PHE A 75 3.26 -1.86 -6.64
N ILE A 76 3.27 -2.69 -5.62
CA ILE A 76 3.98 -3.96 -5.58
C ILE A 76 2.96 -5.08 -5.64
N ILE A 77 2.99 -5.85 -6.73
CA ILE A 77 2.09 -6.96 -6.98
C ILE A 77 2.87 -8.27 -6.81
N ARG A 78 2.36 -9.17 -5.98
CA ARG A 78 2.97 -10.48 -5.68
C ARG A 78 1.96 -11.60 -5.90
N ALA A 79 2.39 -12.67 -6.55
CA ALA A 79 1.65 -13.93 -6.52
C ALA A 79 2.25 -14.79 -5.39
N LEU A 80 1.56 -14.83 -4.26
CA LEU A 80 2.03 -15.46 -3.03
C LEU A 80 2.31 -16.96 -3.27
N GLY A 81 3.40 -17.46 -2.68
CA GLY A 81 3.85 -18.85 -2.84
C GLY A 81 4.64 -19.14 -4.13
N THR A 82 4.71 -18.21 -5.10
CA THR A 82 5.43 -18.42 -6.37
C THR A 82 6.78 -17.70 -6.47
N GLY A 83 7.04 -16.75 -5.57
CA GLY A 83 8.19 -15.83 -5.67
C GLY A 83 8.06 -14.77 -6.77
N TRP A 84 6.97 -14.78 -7.54
CA TRP A 84 6.72 -13.78 -8.59
C TRP A 84 6.37 -12.42 -8.00
N VAL A 85 7.01 -11.37 -8.52
CA VAL A 85 6.81 -9.98 -8.10
C VAL A 85 6.90 -9.04 -9.29
N LYS A 86 6.05 -8.01 -9.31
CA LYS A 86 6.10 -6.89 -10.25
C LYS A 86 5.86 -5.59 -9.52
N ARG A 87 6.70 -4.59 -9.81
CA ARG A 87 6.44 -3.20 -9.44
C ARG A 87 5.80 -2.45 -10.59
N TYR A 88 4.76 -1.67 -10.35
CA TYR A 88 4.13 -0.77 -11.33
C TYR A 88 4.13 0.65 -10.76
N ASP A 89 4.86 1.56 -11.41
CA ASP A 89 5.03 2.93 -10.94
C ASP A 89 3.71 3.72 -11.01
N HIS A 90 3.50 4.63 -10.06
CA HIS A 90 2.28 5.44 -10.04
C HIS A 90 2.17 6.33 -11.28
N ARG A 91 1.06 6.22 -12.01
CA ARG A 91 0.68 7.13 -13.11
C ARG A 91 -0.30 8.21 -12.66
N LEU A 92 -1.00 7.94 -11.56
CA LEU A 92 -2.04 8.77 -10.96
C LEU A 92 -1.84 8.81 -9.43
N PRO A 93 -2.29 9.87 -8.74
CA PRO A 93 -2.13 9.98 -7.29
C PRO A 93 -2.79 8.84 -6.51
N LEU A 94 -2.04 8.22 -5.59
CA LEU A 94 -2.54 7.14 -4.71
C LEU A 94 -3.68 7.59 -3.80
N SER A 95 -3.62 8.85 -3.34
CA SER A 95 -4.62 9.47 -2.44
C SER A 95 -6.03 9.48 -3.03
N ASN A 96 -6.19 9.24 -4.33
CA ASN A 96 -7.48 9.24 -4.99
C ASN A 96 -8.20 7.89 -4.93
N ILE A 97 -7.53 6.78 -4.59
CA ILE A 97 -8.13 5.43 -4.68
C ILE A 97 -9.15 5.22 -3.57
N GLN A 98 -10.37 4.85 -3.96
CA GLN A 98 -11.51 4.63 -3.05
C GLN A 98 -12.25 3.32 -3.32
N TYR A 99 -12.08 2.75 -4.51
CA TYR A 99 -12.81 1.57 -4.94
C TYR A 99 -11.86 0.49 -5.42
N LEU A 100 -12.19 -0.74 -5.03
CA LEU A 100 -11.65 -1.98 -5.57
C LEU A 100 -12.79 -2.68 -6.31
N VAL A 101 -12.57 -2.96 -7.59
CA VAL A 101 -13.48 -3.79 -8.39
C VAL A 101 -12.71 -5.01 -8.86
N ILE A 102 -13.29 -6.18 -8.65
CA ILE A 102 -12.75 -7.45 -9.13
C ILE A 102 -13.84 -8.08 -9.98
N THR A 103 -13.52 -8.39 -11.24
CA THR A 103 -14.47 -9.05 -12.15
C THR A 103 -13.85 -10.29 -12.77
N GLY A 104 -14.74 -11.22 -13.13
CA GLY A 104 -14.36 -12.52 -13.64
C GLY A 104 -14.00 -13.51 -12.53
N SER A 105 -14.03 -14.79 -12.89
CA SER A 105 -13.65 -15.93 -12.05
C SER A 105 -14.32 -16.01 -10.67
N TYR A 106 -13.91 -16.98 -9.85
CA TYR A 106 -14.45 -17.18 -8.50
C TYR A 106 -13.49 -16.58 -7.45
N ILE A 107 -13.98 -15.59 -6.71
CA ILE A 107 -13.26 -14.92 -5.62
C ILE A 107 -13.56 -15.68 -4.34
N GLN A 108 -12.52 -16.21 -3.69
CA GLN A 108 -12.64 -16.91 -2.42
C GLN A 108 -12.60 -15.93 -1.24
N ASN A 109 -11.67 -14.98 -1.27
CA ASN A 109 -11.48 -14.03 -0.17
C ASN A 109 -10.85 -12.72 -0.64
N VAL A 110 -11.13 -11.64 0.08
CA VAL A 110 -10.48 -10.33 -0.07
C VAL A 110 -10.17 -9.79 1.33
N ILE A 111 -8.89 -9.53 1.60
CA ILE A 111 -8.41 -8.96 2.86
C ILE A 111 -7.78 -7.61 2.53
N ILE A 112 -8.14 -6.58 3.28
CA ILE A 112 -7.54 -5.25 3.18
C ILE A 112 -6.94 -4.92 4.54
N ASP A 113 -5.61 -4.85 4.58
CA ASP A 113 -4.86 -4.55 5.79
C ASP A 113 -4.12 -3.23 5.63
N GLN A 114 -4.12 -2.44 6.69
CA GLN A 114 -3.38 -1.18 6.76
C GLN A 114 -2.39 -1.30 7.91
N GLU A 115 -1.09 -1.27 7.60
CA GLU A 115 -0.08 -1.06 8.63
C GLU A 115 -0.29 0.33 9.21
N GLU A 116 -0.69 0.37 10.48
CA GLU A 116 -0.66 1.56 11.33
C GLU A 116 0.80 1.88 11.63
N GLU A 117 1.19 3.14 11.50
CA GLU A 117 2.50 3.56 12.00
C GLU A 117 2.52 3.37 13.52
N PRO A 118 3.59 2.79 14.09
CA PRO A 118 3.69 2.67 15.53
C PRO A 118 3.61 4.07 16.13
N GLU A 119 2.65 4.28 17.05
CA GLU A 119 2.59 5.53 17.81
C GLU A 119 3.95 5.74 18.49
N GLU A 120 4.65 6.82 18.14
CA GLU A 120 5.85 7.24 18.85
C GLU A 120 5.46 7.46 20.31
N GLN A 121 5.89 6.55 21.19
CA GLN A 121 5.84 6.78 22.62
C GLN A 121 6.71 8.02 22.88
N GLN A 122 6.07 9.14 23.24
CA GLN A 122 6.78 10.29 23.75
C GLN A 122 7.45 9.86 25.06
N ASP A 123 8.75 9.59 25.01
CA ASP A 123 9.56 9.40 26.21
C ASP A 123 9.50 10.72 27.01
N GLU A 124 8.73 10.74 28.10
CA GLU A 124 8.59 11.87 29.04
C GLU A 124 9.87 12.08 29.90
N ASP A 125 11.06 11.76 29.38
CA ASP A 125 12.32 11.81 30.13
C ASP A 125 13.18 13.07 29.82
N GLU A 126 12.61 14.13 29.24
CA GLU A 126 13.32 15.41 28.97
C GLU A 126 13.01 16.55 29.97
N GLN A 127 12.53 16.29 31.18
CA GLN A 127 12.27 17.36 32.19
C GLN A 127 13.06 17.26 33.50
N MET A 128 14.36 16.93 33.46
CA MET A 128 15.16 16.81 34.70
C MET A 128 16.54 17.50 34.69
N TYR A 129 16.81 18.45 33.80
CA TYR A 129 18.07 19.24 33.86
C TYR A 129 17.92 20.72 33.51
N GLU A 130 16.92 21.41 34.06
CA GLU A 130 16.96 22.89 34.18
C GLU A 130 16.35 23.32 35.51
N GLN A 131 17.09 23.15 36.61
CA GLN A 131 16.87 23.91 37.84
C GLN A 131 18.07 23.75 38.77
N ASN A 132 19.12 24.51 38.51
CA ASN A 132 20.10 24.92 39.50
C ASN A 132 20.72 26.26 39.06
N GLU A 133 19.85 27.26 38.89
CA GLU A 133 20.27 28.65 39.03
C GLU A 133 19.45 29.29 40.15
N ASP A 134 20.18 29.71 41.18
CA ASP A 134 19.90 30.76 42.16
C ASP A 134 18.83 30.57 43.25
N ILE A 135 19.31 30.35 44.49
CA ILE A 135 18.69 30.93 45.70
C ILE A 135 19.75 31.73 46.49
N GLU A 136 19.76 33.01 46.16
CA GLU A 136 19.80 34.21 47.01
C GLU A 136 20.77 34.38 48.20
N HIS A 137 21.44 35.53 48.15
CA HIS A 137 22.14 36.24 49.22
C HIS A 137 21.25 36.56 50.43
N GLU A 138 21.79 36.46 51.66
CA GLU A 138 21.49 37.41 52.74
C GLU A 138 22.69 37.60 53.69
N THR A 139 22.95 38.87 54.01
CA THR A 139 24.03 39.45 54.83
C THR A 139 23.72 39.43 56.34
N ASN A 140 24.70 39.18 57.21
CA ASN A 140 25.22 40.16 58.20
C ASN A 140 26.19 39.59 59.26
N GLU A 141 27.21 40.41 59.53
CA GLU A 141 28.04 40.63 60.72
C GLU A 141 27.75 39.85 62.04
N ASN A 142 28.76 39.14 62.58
CA ASN A 142 29.59 39.52 63.76
C ASN A 142 30.19 38.33 64.55
N ASP A 143 31.35 38.61 65.16
CA ASP A 143 32.02 37.99 66.32
C ASP A 143 32.73 36.62 66.18
N TYR A 144 34.07 36.64 66.06
CA TYR A 144 35.04 36.48 67.17
C TYR A 144 36.49 36.69 66.72
#